data_AF-A0A7X3ZMY9-F1
#
_entry.id   AF-A0A7X3ZMY9-F1
#
_cell.length_a   1.000
_cell.length_b   1.000
_cell.length_c   1.000
_cell.angle_alpha   90.00
_cell.angle_beta   90.00
_cell.angle_gamma   90.00
#
_symmetry.space_group_name_H-M   'P 1'
#
loop_
_entity.id
_entity.type
_entity.pdbx_description
1 polymer ?
#
loop_
_entity_poly.entity_id
_entity_poly.type
_entity_poly.pdbx_seq_one_letter_code
_entity_poly.pdbx_strand_id
1 'polypeptide(L)'
;MLGVLRKLIYNLLFRNAKEAKMKNKLWIVVILLSILYICSVKIIAEAQDDTSIEMPELVPLTEASENAKQVYMQLMQAIYLTYNKDLGTANKNLSKARHLYDKLVKQVPDSAFVWYKRGQLRRQMQDINGAEDDIRKALELNPSHTPATWQLAEILKDRASHSGGKYIRELFTTLKKVIELDPDHLNAHYRLADLAFGLDEYSTAEISYKALTRILPFEDHFHRRLGHIYYNMGRLQEAVDAYQRVVKIKSDDVEVLRILGRLNLNLDQPQEAIDTYQRVVRIKPDDIEALRALGHLYLTNDKFTDAQQSYQQLLGLVPNDIRGNLGLGLVYQELVQQAVRTENSTPSSEADDLATFIQHAETYLERAIMLAKEVINKSENVAQRTNYQKLVTDAQFALANIYIIFEKLEKAKETFAKLLVDDPDHIDAMYGYASVYQTLGEFDQAEIYLQKTLRLRPTHVYALNALGYLYAEQGRHLDKAEELIKRALEQSPDNGAFLDSLGWVFFKQGRFAESVTTLESANQHMPDNVEILMHLGDAYIKSGDPEKARHVWEQAQTIAPDNQEILERLKQ
;
A
#
# COMPACT_ATOMS: atom_id res chain seq x y z
N MET A 1 -64.28 -30.02 10.54
CA MET A 1 -63.20 -29.01 10.63
C MET A 1 -63.58 -27.81 11.51
N LEU A 2 -64.75 -27.19 11.32
CA LEU A 2 -65.26 -26.08 12.18
C LEU A 2 -65.45 -26.45 13.67
N GLY A 3 -65.89 -27.67 14.00
CA GLY A 3 -66.02 -28.13 15.39
C GLY A 3 -64.68 -28.33 16.12
N VAL A 4 -63.61 -28.66 15.39
CA VAL A 4 -62.24 -28.82 15.95
C VAL A 4 -61.62 -27.45 16.21
N LEU A 5 -61.81 -26.48 15.30
CA LEU A 5 -61.42 -25.09 15.52
C LEU A 5 -62.15 -24.46 16.71
N ARG A 6 -63.46 -24.71 16.87
CA ARG A 6 -64.24 -24.23 18.02
C ARG A 6 -63.69 -24.76 19.35
N LYS A 7 -63.33 -26.05 19.41
CA LYS A 7 -62.75 -26.69 20.62
C LYS A 7 -61.33 -26.19 20.92
N LEU A 8 -60.53 -25.92 19.89
CA LEU A 8 -59.17 -25.39 20.05
C LEU A 8 -59.17 -23.93 20.54
N ILE A 9 -60.05 -23.09 19.96
CA ILE A 9 -60.23 -21.68 20.34
C ILE A 9 -60.79 -21.57 21.75
N TYR A 10 -61.77 -22.39 22.13
CA TYR A 10 -62.33 -22.40 23.48
C TYR A 10 -61.31 -22.84 24.54
N ASN A 11 -60.48 -23.86 24.26
CA ASN A 11 -59.42 -24.31 25.17
C ASN A 11 -58.27 -23.30 25.30
N LEU A 12 -57.90 -22.59 24.23
CA LEU A 12 -56.87 -21.54 24.25
C LEU A 12 -57.31 -20.27 24.97
N LEU A 13 -58.60 -19.89 24.84
CA LEU A 13 -59.15 -18.70 25.48
C LEU A 13 -59.41 -18.89 26.98
N PHE A 14 -59.89 -20.06 27.42
CA PHE A 14 -60.36 -20.23 28.81
C PHE A 14 -59.40 -20.96 29.75
N ARG A 15 -58.50 -21.83 29.26
CA ARG A 15 -57.58 -22.56 30.16
C ARG A 15 -56.40 -21.71 30.64
N ASN A 16 -55.94 -20.76 29.84
CA ASN A 16 -54.83 -19.85 30.20
C ASN A 16 -55.29 -18.54 30.85
N ALA A 17 -56.58 -18.19 30.75
CA ALA A 17 -57.12 -16.99 31.40
C ALA A 17 -57.28 -17.18 32.92
N LYS A 18 -57.31 -18.42 33.42
CA LYS A 18 -57.47 -18.69 34.85
C LYS A 18 -56.19 -18.62 35.67
N GLU A 19 -55.00 -18.55 35.04
CA GLU A 19 -53.71 -18.56 35.75
C GLU A 19 -52.76 -17.38 35.47
N ALA A 20 -53.05 -16.46 34.54
CA ALA A 20 -52.09 -15.41 34.18
C ALA A 20 -52.46 -13.99 34.67
N LYS A 21 -51.90 -13.58 35.81
CA LYS A 21 -51.61 -12.15 36.10
C LYS A 21 -50.52 -11.67 35.12
N MET A 22 -50.83 -11.19 33.92
CA MET A 22 -49.79 -10.78 32.94
C MET A 22 -50.19 -9.59 32.06
N LYS A 23 -49.42 -8.50 32.15
CA LYS A 23 -49.64 -7.17 31.53
C LYS A 23 -49.34 -7.04 30.01
N ASN A 24 -48.90 -8.07 29.26
CA ASN A 24 -48.23 -7.84 27.96
C ASN A 24 -48.65 -8.71 26.75
N LYS A 25 -49.92 -9.17 26.64
CA LYS A 25 -50.37 -9.95 25.45
C LYS A 25 -51.67 -9.45 24.81
N LEU A 26 -51.85 -8.14 24.72
CA LEU A 26 -52.99 -7.51 24.02
C LEU A 26 -53.00 -7.84 22.51
N TRP A 27 -51.82 -8.01 21.89
CA TRP A 27 -51.70 -8.25 20.44
C TRP A 27 -52.24 -9.62 19.97
N ILE A 28 -52.21 -10.66 20.83
CA ILE A 28 -52.74 -12.00 20.51
C ILE A 28 -54.27 -11.98 20.50
N VAL A 29 -54.88 -11.24 21.43
CA VAL A 29 -56.33 -11.01 21.48
C VAL A 29 -56.78 -10.19 20.25
N VAL A 30 -55.97 -9.23 19.82
CA VAL A 30 -56.21 -8.40 18.63
C VAL A 30 -56.10 -9.20 17.32
N ILE A 31 -55.13 -10.12 17.19
CA ILE A 31 -55.04 -11.01 16.01
C ILE A 31 -56.24 -11.96 15.95
N LEU A 32 -56.66 -12.52 17.09
CA LEU A 32 -57.82 -13.41 17.16
C LEU A 32 -59.13 -12.67 16.84
N LEU A 33 -59.30 -11.42 17.29
CA LEU A 33 -60.44 -10.57 16.96
C LEU A 33 -60.43 -10.13 15.48
N SER A 34 -59.25 -9.95 14.88
CA SER A 34 -59.10 -9.64 13.45
C SER A 34 -59.47 -10.81 12.56
N ILE A 35 -59.10 -12.04 12.95
CA ILE A 35 -59.51 -13.28 12.27
C ILE A 35 -61.03 -13.50 12.44
N LEU A 36 -61.57 -13.25 13.63
CA LEU A 36 -63.01 -13.30 13.90
C LEU A 36 -63.80 -12.29 13.05
N TYR A 37 -63.29 -11.07 12.87
CA TYR A 37 -63.92 -10.03 12.04
C TYR A 37 -63.88 -10.39 10.54
N ILE A 38 -62.77 -10.94 10.05
CA ILE A 38 -62.64 -11.40 8.66
C ILE A 38 -63.56 -12.61 8.41
N CYS A 39 -63.67 -13.53 9.38
CA CYS A 39 -64.61 -14.65 9.31
C CYS A 39 -66.07 -14.18 9.42
N SER A 40 -66.39 -13.19 10.26
CA SER A 40 -67.77 -12.70 10.43
C SER A 40 -68.27 -11.93 9.21
N VAL A 41 -67.41 -11.18 8.52
CA VAL A 41 -67.78 -10.49 7.26
C VAL A 41 -68.07 -11.49 6.14
N LYS A 42 -67.45 -12.68 6.15
CA LYS A 42 -67.71 -13.74 5.18
C LYS A 42 -68.97 -14.57 5.52
N ILE A 43 -69.28 -14.73 6.81
CA ILE A 43 -70.46 -15.46 7.29
C ILE A 43 -71.76 -14.63 7.16
N ILE A 44 -71.70 -13.31 7.33
CA ILE A 44 -72.86 -12.42 7.15
C ILE A 44 -73.32 -12.38 5.67
N ALA A 45 -72.44 -12.71 4.73
CA ALA A 45 -72.79 -12.83 3.31
C ALA A 45 -73.52 -14.14 2.96
N GLU A 46 -73.55 -15.15 3.84
CA GLU A 46 -74.05 -16.50 3.54
C GLU A 46 -75.17 -17.01 4.47
N ALA A 47 -75.62 -16.23 5.46
CA ALA A 47 -76.64 -16.67 6.42
C ALA A 47 -77.85 -15.72 6.46
N GLN A 48 -78.64 -15.71 5.40
CA GLN A 48 -80.09 -15.50 5.52
C GLN A 48 -80.70 -16.85 5.93
N ASP A 49 -81.62 -16.85 6.90
CA ASP A 49 -82.36 -17.99 7.47
C ASP A 49 -81.68 -18.78 8.61
N ASP A 50 -81.65 -18.20 9.82
CA ASP A 50 -81.93 -18.96 11.06
C ASP A 50 -82.29 -17.99 12.22
N THR A 51 -83.54 -18.04 12.70
CA THR A 51 -84.11 -17.14 13.71
C THR A 51 -84.21 -17.77 15.11
N SER A 52 -83.20 -18.54 15.53
CA SER A 52 -83.26 -19.27 16.82
C SER A 52 -81.98 -19.25 17.68
N ILE A 53 -81.19 -18.18 17.61
CA ILE A 53 -80.05 -17.96 18.52
C ILE A 53 -80.41 -16.86 19.53
N GLU A 54 -80.68 -17.22 20.79
CA GLU A 54 -80.68 -16.26 21.90
C GLU A 54 -79.27 -15.68 22.03
N MET A 55 -79.13 -14.41 21.65
CA MET A 55 -77.86 -13.69 21.78
C MET A 55 -77.58 -13.47 23.28
N PRO A 56 -76.41 -13.89 23.81
CA PRO A 56 -76.03 -13.50 25.16
C PRO A 56 -76.06 -11.98 25.24
N GLU A 57 -76.67 -11.44 26.30
CA GLU A 57 -76.75 -10.01 26.55
C GLU A 57 -75.37 -9.39 26.34
N LEU A 58 -75.27 -8.52 25.33
CA LEU A 58 -74.08 -7.77 25.02
C LEU A 58 -73.78 -6.92 26.25
N VAL A 59 -72.90 -7.42 27.12
CA VAL A 59 -72.43 -6.65 28.27
C VAL A 59 -71.84 -5.37 27.69
N PRO A 60 -72.43 -4.19 27.99
CA PRO A 60 -71.94 -2.95 27.44
C PRO A 60 -70.49 -2.79 27.86
N LEU A 61 -69.63 -2.59 26.88
CA LEU A 61 -68.23 -2.26 27.12
C LEU A 61 -68.21 -1.05 28.05
N THR A 62 -67.40 -1.14 29.11
CA THR A 62 -67.12 0.03 29.94
C THR A 62 -66.69 1.21 29.05
N GLU A 63 -66.99 2.44 29.45
CA GLU A 63 -66.66 3.64 28.67
C GLU A 63 -65.16 3.69 28.29
N ALA A 64 -64.28 3.24 29.19
CA ALA A 64 -62.85 3.10 28.94
C ALA A 64 -62.53 2.12 27.78
N SER A 65 -63.28 1.02 27.66
CA SER A 65 -63.10 0.04 26.58
C SER A 65 -63.69 0.48 25.24
N GLU A 66 -64.77 1.26 25.22
CA GLU A 66 -65.26 1.89 23.98
C GLU A 66 -64.30 2.98 23.48
N ASN A 67 -63.77 3.81 24.38
CA ASN A 67 -62.74 4.79 24.03
C ASN A 67 -61.48 4.13 23.46
N ALA A 68 -61.01 3.04 24.07
CA ALA A 68 -59.86 2.28 23.55
C ALA A 68 -60.12 1.68 22.16
N LYS A 69 -61.31 1.11 21.94
CA LYS A 69 -61.74 0.58 20.63
C LYS A 69 -61.80 1.68 19.57
N GLN A 70 -62.33 2.86 19.92
CA GLN A 70 -62.42 4.00 19.01
C GLN A 70 -61.02 4.52 18.62
N VAL A 71 -60.09 4.64 19.57
CA VAL A 71 -58.69 5.02 19.31
C VAL A 71 -58.02 4.00 18.40
N TYR A 72 -58.22 2.70 18.65
CA TYR A 72 -57.65 1.64 17.82
C TYR A 72 -58.17 1.67 16.38
N MET A 73 -59.49 1.83 16.19
CA MET A 73 -60.09 1.95 14.86
C MET A 73 -59.54 3.16 14.10
N GLN A 74 -59.43 4.31 14.76
CA GLN A 74 -58.86 5.52 14.16
C GLN A 74 -57.38 5.31 13.77
N LEU A 75 -56.60 4.65 14.62
CA LEU A 75 -55.19 4.33 14.34
C LEU A 75 -55.06 3.39 13.13
N MET A 76 -55.84 2.32 13.07
CA MET A 76 -55.83 1.40 11.93
C MET A 76 -56.24 2.08 10.63
N GLN A 77 -57.27 2.94 10.69
CA GLN A 77 -57.69 3.73 9.54
C GLN A 77 -56.60 4.72 9.09
N ALA A 78 -55.93 5.39 10.03
CA ALA A 78 -54.84 6.33 9.74
C ALA A 78 -53.64 5.62 9.10
N ILE A 79 -53.27 4.44 9.61
CA ILE A 79 -52.21 3.59 9.03
C ILE A 79 -52.60 3.15 7.62
N TYR A 80 -53.81 2.62 7.43
CA TYR A 80 -54.30 2.19 6.12
C TYR A 80 -54.25 3.33 5.09
N LEU A 81 -54.73 4.52 5.46
CA LEU A 81 -54.71 5.70 4.60
C LEU A 81 -53.29 6.19 4.28
N THR A 82 -52.32 5.96 5.16
CA THR A 82 -50.91 6.33 4.94
C THR A 82 -50.26 5.44 3.87
N TYR A 83 -50.59 4.14 3.86
CA TYR A 83 -49.98 3.17 2.95
C TYR A 83 -50.80 2.90 1.68
N ASN A 84 -52.07 3.32 1.61
CA ASN A 84 -52.87 3.20 0.39
C ASN A 84 -52.41 4.26 -0.65
N LYS A 85 -51.71 3.79 -1.68
CA LYS A 85 -51.06 4.58 -2.74
C LYS A 85 -51.85 4.63 -4.07
N ASP A 86 -53.17 4.48 -4.06
CA ASP A 86 -53.97 4.63 -5.28
C ASP A 86 -53.66 5.99 -5.95
N LEU A 87 -53.13 5.96 -7.19
CA LEU A 87 -52.49 7.08 -7.90
C LEU A 87 -53.36 8.35 -7.98
N GLY A 88 -54.69 8.22 -7.96
CA GLY A 88 -55.64 9.35 -7.97
C GLY A 88 -56.06 9.89 -6.59
N THR A 89 -55.77 9.18 -5.50
CA THR A 89 -56.25 9.56 -4.15
C THR A 89 -55.14 9.72 -3.10
N ALA A 90 -53.88 9.44 -3.45
CA ALA A 90 -52.74 9.47 -2.52
C ALA A 90 -52.67 10.76 -1.66
N ASN A 91 -52.68 11.95 -2.27
CA ASN A 91 -52.62 13.21 -1.51
C ASN A 91 -53.84 13.42 -0.61
N LYS A 92 -55.03 13.02 -1.06
CA LYS A 92 -56.28 13.10 -0.27
C LYS A 92 -56.23 12.13 0.92
N ASN A 93 -55.67 10.95 0.73
CA ASN A 93 -55.52 9.94 1.79
C ASN A 93 -54.50 10.39 2.84
N LEU A 94 -53.38 10.98 2.45
CA LEU A 94 -52.39 11.54 3.38
C LEU A 94 -52.98 12.68 4.23
N SER A 95 -53.75 13.59 3.62
CA SER A 95 -54.43 14.65 4.37
C SER A 95 -55.46 14.11 5.37
N LYS A 96 -56.24 13.07 5.00
CA LYS A 96 -57.16 12.39 5.92
C LYS A 96 -56.42 11.68 7.05
N ALA A 97 -55.32 10.99 6.73
CA ALA A 97 -54.47 10.34 7.72
C ALA A 97 -53.90 11.37 8.71
N ARG A 98 -53.45 12.54 8.23
CA ARG A 98 -52.94 13.63 9.06
C ARG A 98 -54.00 14.09 10.06
N HIS A 99 -55.22 14.31 9.61
CA HIS A 99 -56.33 14.71 10.50
C HIS A 99 -56.62 13.66 11.58
N LEU A 100 -56.61 12.37 11.22
CA LEU A 100 -56.77 11.28 12.19
C LEU A 100 -55.61 11.24 13.20
N TYR A 101 -54.37 11.35 12.75
CA TYR A 101 -53.22 11.38 13.66
C TYR A 101 -53.19 12.61 14.57
N ASP A 102 -53.61 13.78 14.09
CA ASP A 102 -53.72 15.00 14.89
C ASP A 102 -54.77 14.87 16.00
N LYS A 103 -55.84 14.09 15.76
CA LYS A 103 -56.81 13.70 16.81
C LYS A 103 -56.21 12.66 17.75
N LEU A 104 -55.57 11.64 17.22
CA LEU A 104 -54.99 10.53 18.00
C LEU A 104 -53.95 11.01 19.00
N VAL A 105 -53.03 11.91 18.63
CA VAL A 105 -52.02 12.43 19.58
C VAL A 105 -52.63 13.23 20.74
N LYS A 106 -53.85 13.76 20.60
CA LYS A 106 -54.57 14.44 21.68
C LYS A 106 -55.30 13.44 22.58
N GLN A 107 -55.79 12.35 22.01
CA GLN A 107 -56.49 11.29 22.74
C GLN A 107 -55.53 10.39 23.52
N VAL A 108 -54.35 10.13 22.97
CA VAL A 108 -53.30 9.28 23.57
C VAL A 108 -51.93 9.95 23.51
N PRO A 109 -51.73 11.07 24.24
CA PRO A 109 -50.49 11.85 24.18
C PRO A 109 -49.26 11.08 24.67
N ASP A 110 -49.44 10.03 25.47
CA ASP A 110 -48.33 9.24 26.02
C ASP A 110 -47.91 8.04 25.13
N SER A 111 -48.52 7.89 23.94
CA SER A 111 -48.24 6.78 23.03
C SER A 111 -47.11 7.10 22.06
N ALA A 112 -45.88 6.67 22.38
CA ALA A 112 -44.71 6.80 21.50
C ALA A 112 -44.98 6.29 20.07
N PHE A 113 -45.73 5.20 19.93
CA PHE A 113 -46.06 4.61 18.63
C PHE A 113 -46.93 5.54 17.75
N VAL A 114 -47.89 6.25 18.33
CA VAL A 114 -48.78 7.17 17.59
C VAL A 114 -47.98 8.38 17.10
N TRP A 115 -47.14 8.95 17.97
CA TRP A 115 -46.22 10.04 17.60
C TRP A 115 -45.26 9.60 16.49
N TYR A 116 -44.65 8.43 16.62
CA TYR A 116 -43.79 7.85 15.58
C TYR A 116 -44.52 7.72 14.23
N LYS A 117 -45.74 7.19 14.23
CA LYS A 117 -46.53 7.00 13.00
C LYS A 117 -46.94 8.33 12.36
N ARG A 118 -47.29 9.35 13.16
CA ARG A 118 -47.54 10.69 12.64
C ARG A 118 -46.28 11.32 12.05
N GLY A 119 -45.13 11.15 12.71
CA GLY A 119 -43.84 11.60 12.21
C GLY A 119 -43.48 10.98 10.85
N GLN A 120 -43.69 9.66 10.68
CA GLN A 120 -43.50 8.98 9.38
C GLN A 120 -44.40 9.58 8.29
N LEU A 121 -45.67 9.82 8.59
CA LEU A 121 -46.61 10.45 7.66
C LEU A 121 -46.15 11.86 7.28
N ARG A 122 -45.80 12.69 8.27
CA ARG A 122 -45.35 14.08 8.03
C ARG A 122 -44.11 14.12 7.15
N ARG A 123 -43.17 13.20 7.34
CA ARG A 123 -42.00 13.05 6.46
C ARG A 123 -42.40 12.70 5.03
N GLN A 124 -43.35 11.78 4.85
CA GLN A 124 -43.90 11.46 3.51
C GLN A 124 -44.58 12.67 2.84
N MET A 125 -45.16 13.56 3.65
CA MET A 125 -45.75 14.83 3.20
C MET A 125 -44.73 15.97 3.03
N GLN A 126 -43.42 15.69 3.15
CA GLN A 126 -42.32 16.68 3.11
C GLN A 126 -42.33 17.72 4.24
N ASP A 127 -43.13 17.52 5.30
CA ASP A 127 -43.10 18.31 6.53
C ASP A 127 -41.98 17.79 7.45
N ILE A 128 -40.73 18.10 7.10
CA ILE A 128 -39.55 17.55 7.78
C ILE A 128 -39.42 18.07 9.22
N ASN A 129 -39.73 19.35 9.47
CA ASN A 129 -39.69 19.94 10.81
C ASN A 129 -40.74 19.26 11.71
N GLY A 130 -42.00 19.18 11.26
CA GLY A 130 -43.05 18.56 12.04
C GLY A 130 -42.88 17.05 12.21
N ALA A 131 -42.21 16.39 11.26
CA ALA A 131 -41.81 14.99 11.40
C ALA A 131 -40.76 14.81 12.49
N GLU A 132 -39.72 15.65 12.50
CA GLU A 132 -38.66 15.59 13.50
C GLU A 132 -39.20 15.80 14.92
N ASP A 133 -40.06 16.81 15.12
CA ASP A 133 -40.70 17.09 16.40
C ASP A 133 -41.48 15.87 16.93
N ASP A 134 -42.26 15.23 16.05
CA ASP A 134 -43.05 14.04 16.39
C ASP A 134 -42.16 12.83 16.71
N ILE A 135 -41.08 12.62 15.95
CA ILE A 135 -40.13 11.54 16.20
C ILE A 135 -39.39 11.77 17.53
N ARG A 136 -38.97 13.01 17.82
CA ARG A 136 -38.35 13.35 19.11
C ARG A 136 -39.32 13.14 20.27
N LYS A 137 -40.59 13.50 20.11
CA LYS A 137 -41.62 13.24 21.13
C LYS A 137 -41.82 11.74 21.36
N ALA A 138 -41.81 10.93 20.29
CA ALA A 138 -41.86 9.48 20.41
C ALA A 138 -40.68 8.91 21.21
N LEU A 139 -39.47 9.45 21.02
CA LEU A 139 -38.26 9.03 21.71
C LEU A 139 -38.18 9.54 23.17
N GLU A 140 -38.78 10.70 23.47
CA GLU A 140 -38.95 11.18 24.85
C GLU A 140 -39.83 10.19 25.66
N LEU A 141 -40.91 9.71 25.06
CA LEU A 141 -41.85 8.76 25.67
C LEU A 141 -41.28 7.34 25.73
N ASN A 142 -40.50 6.93 24.73
CA ASN A 142 -39.82 5.63 24.71
C ASN A 142 -38.42 5.74 24.07
N PRO A 143 -37.36 5.93 24.87
CA PRO A 143 -35.99 6.02 24.38
C PRO A 143 -35.45 4.74 23.72
N SER A 144 -36.09 3.59 23.93
CA SER A 144 -35.71 2.29 23.36
C SER A 144 -36.43 1.95 22.05
N HIS A 145 -37.19 2.89 21.48
CA HIS A 145 -37.98 2.65 20.26
C HIS A 145 -37.09 2.68 19.00
N THR A 146 -36.42 1.56 18.68
CA THR A 146 -35.47 1.43 17.56
C THR A 146 -35.96 2.02 16.22
N PRO A 147 -37.21 1.75 15.75
CA PRO A 147 -37.66 2.31 14.47
C PRO A 147 -37.76 3.85 14.48
N ALA A 148 -38.01 4.47 15.64
CA ALA A 148 -38.08 5.93 15.77
C ALA A 148 -36.67 6.51 15.80
N THR A 149 -35.74 5.86 16.49
CA THR A 149 -34.30 6.23 16.50
C THR A 149 -33.73 6.18 15.08
N TRP A 150 -34.07 5.15 14.30
CA TRP A 150 -33.68 5.06 12.89
C TRP A 150 -34.32 6.15 12.02
N GLN A 151 -35.61 6.45 12.18
CA GLN A 151 -36.23 7.57 11.44
C GLN A 151 -35.60 8.92 11.79
N LEU A 152 -35.21 9.14 13.05
CA LEU A 152 -34.47 10.33 13.43
C LEU A 152 -33.12 10.39 12.70
N ALA A 153 -32.39 9.27 12.64
CA ALA A 153 -31.13 9.20 11.89
C ALA A 153 -31.32 9.54 10.40
N GLU A 154 -32.38 9.05 9.75
CA GLU A 154 -32.68 9.41 8.36
C GLU A 154 -32.96 10.90 8.18
N ILE A 155 -33.73 11.51 9.08
CA ILE A 155 -34.01 12.96 9.05
C ILE A 155 -32.72 13.77 9.25
N LEU A 156 -31.90 13.39 10.23
CA LEU A 156 -30.63 14.06 10.52
C LEU A 156 -29.65 13.94 9.35
N LYS A 157 -29.61 12.80 8.66
CA LYS A 157 -28.83 12.61 7.42
C LYS A 157 -29.28 13.58 6.33
N ASP A 158 -30.58 13.68 6.08
CA ASP A 158 -31.11 14.60 5.07
C ASP A 158 -30.75 16.07 5.42
N ARG A 159 -30.75 16.45 6.71
CA ARG A 159 -30.31 17.79 7.15
C ARG A 159 -28.79 18.00 7.09
N ALA A 160 -28.00 16.98 7.43
CA ALA A 160 -26.55 17.05 7.40
C ALA A 160 -26.04 17.40 5.99
N SER A 161 -26.71 16.90 4.95
CA SER A 161 -26.42 17.27 3.55
C SER A 161 -26.62 18.75 3.23
N HIS A 162 -27.45 19.48 4.01
CA HIS A 162 -27.83 20.87 3.72
C HIS A 162 -27.31 21.90 4.74
N SER A 163 -26.90 21.49 5.95
CA SER A 163 -26.75 22.41 7.09
C SER A 163 -25.52 22.17 7.99
N GLY A 164 -24.53 21.38 7.54
CA GLY A 164 -23.18 21.34 8.13
C GLY A 164 -23.03 20.57 9.46
N GLY A 165 -21.89 20.82 10.13
CA GLY A 165 -21.28 19.91 11.13
C GLY A 165 -22.08 19.56 12.39
N LYS A 166 -23.08 20.36 12.80
CA LYS A 166 -23.91 20.02 13.98
C LYS A 166 -24.73 18.75 13.76
N TYR A 167 -25.42 18.67 12.62
CA TYR A 167 -26.27 17.52 12.29
C TYR A 167 -25.46 16.26 12.04
N ILE A 168 -24.22 16.39 11.57
CA ILE A 168 -23.28 15.28 11.40
C ILE A 168 -22.96 14.62 12.76
N ARG A 169 -22.64 15.41 13.79
CA ARG A 169 -22.37 14.88 15.14
C ARG A 169 -23.60 14.21 15.73
N GLU A 170 -24.76 14.84 15.60
CA GLU A 170 -26.01 14.26 16.11
C GLU A 170 -26.38 12.97 15.38
N LEU A 171 -26.24 12.94 14.05
CA LEU A 171 -26.44 11.75 13.22
C LEU A 171 -25.53 10.61 13.69
N PHE A 172 -24.25 10.89 13.90
CA PHE A 172 -23.27 9.90 14.35
C PHE A 172 -23.70 9.27 15.69
N THR A 173 -24.07 10.09 16.69
CA THR A 173 -24.54 9.59 17.98
C THR A 173 -25.86 8.81 17.86
N THR A 174 -26.76 9.24 16.99
CA THR A 174 -28.06 8.59 16.77
C THR A 174 -27.88 7.22 16.10
N LEU A 175 -26.97 7.10 15.12
CA LEU A 175 -26.65 5.85 14.46
C LEU A 175 -26.01 4.83 15.42
N LYS A 176 -25.10 5.26 16.30
CA LYS A 176 -24.59 4.39 17.39
C LYS A 176 -25.74 3.90 18.27
N LYS A 177 -26.70 4.76 18.59
CA LYS A 177 -27.86 4.36 19.38
C LYS A 177 -28.74 3.33 18.69
N VAL A 178 -28.92 3.42 17.36
CA VAL A 178 -29.64 2.39 16.60
C VAL A 178 -28.95 1.04 16.74
N ILE A 179 -27.62 0.98 16.59
CA ILE A 179 -26.84 -0.25 16.70
C ILE A 179 -26.84 -0.82 18.13
N GLU A 180 -26.83 0.04 19.16
CA GLU A 180 -26.98 -0.42 20.55
C GLU A 180 -28.33 -1.12 20.80
N LEU A 181 -29.40 -0.66 20.15
CA LEU A 181 -30.75 -1.20 20.30
C LEU A 181 -31.01 -2.39 19.37
N ASP A 182 -30.37 -2.43 18.21
CA ASP A 182 -30.44 -3.49 17.20
C ASP A 182 -29.04 -3.75 16.62
N PRO A 183 -28.27 -4.66 17.22
CA PRO A 183 -26.89 -4.95 16.83
C PRO A 183 -26.72 -5.46 15.40
N ASP A 184 -27.76 -5.98 14.76
CA ASP A 184 -27.72 -6.52 13.39
C ASP A 184 -28.35 -5.57 12.37
N HIS A 185 -28.63 -4.31 12.75
CA HIS A 185 -29.26 -3.33 11.87
C HIS A 185 -28.36 -2.91 10.69
N LEU A 186 -28.47 -3.65 9.58
CA LEU A 186 -27.63 -3.51 8.38
C LEU A 186 -27.44 -2.05 7.92
N ASN A 187 -28.54 -1.31 7.75
CA ASN A 187 -28.48 0.06 7.23
C ASN A 187 -27.82 1.04 8.21
N ALA A 188 -27.85 0.75 9.51
CA ALA A 188 -27.25 1.61 10.52
C ALA A 188 -25.74 1.39 10.58
N HIS A 189 -25.30 0.13 10.54
CA HIS A 189 -23.89 -0.21 10.34
C HIS A 189 -23.33 0.41 9.08
N TYR A 190 -24.04 0.28 7.95
CA TYR A 190 -23.61 0.88 6.68
C TYR A 190 -23.42 2.39 6.78
N ARG A 191 -24.44 3.12 7.27
CA ARG A 191 -24.36 4.57 7.39
C ARG A 191 -23.33 5.03 8.39
N LEU A 192 -23.23 4.35 9.55
CA LEU A 192 -22.24 4.70 10.56
C LEU A 192 -20.83 4.44 10.05
N ALA A 193 -20.60 3.33 9.35
CA ALA A 193 -19.32 2.98 8.78
C ALA A 193 -18.84 4.04 7.78
N ASP A 194 -19.69 4.38 6.79
CA ASP A 194 -19.37 5.39 5.78
C ASP A 194 -19.15 6.78 6.41
N LEU A 195 -20.00 7.17 7.36
CA LEU A 195 -19.86 8.46 8.06
C LEU A 195 -18.59 8.51 8.92
N ALA A 196 -18.31 7.45 9.69
CA ALA A 196 -17.13 7.36 10.52
C ALA A 196 -15.86 7.37 9.68
N PHE A 197 -15.84 6.65 8.56
CA PHE A 197 -14.72 6.67 7.62
C PHE A 197 -14.45 8.07 7.07
N GLY A 198 -15.49 8.80 6.66
CA GLY A 198 -15.34 10.18 6.16
C GLY A 198 -14.97 11.22 7.23
N LEU A 199 -15.10 10.87 8.52
CA LEU A 199 -14.67 11.69 9.65
C LEU A 199 -13.31 11.25 10.22
N ASP A 200 -12.61 10.31 9.56
CA ASP A 200 -11.37 9.68 10.04
C ASP A 200 -11.50 8.96 11.40
N GLU A 201 -12.73 8.64 11.81
CA GLU A 201 -13.07 7.85 13.01
C GLU A 201 -12.93 6.34 12.73
N TYR A 202 -11.71 5.94 12.36
CA TYR A 202 -11.40 4.61 11.82
C TYR A 202 -11.78 3.45 12.76
N SER A 203 -11.69 3.64 14.08
CA SER A 203 -12.08 2.61 15.06
C SER A 203 -13.58 2.28 15.01
N THR A 204 -14.44 3.30 14.87
CA THR A 204 -15.88 3.11 14.76
C THR A 204 -16.25 2.55 13.38
N ALA A 205 -15.57 3.01 12.33
CA ALA A 205 -15.73 2.50 10.98
C ALA A 205 -15.37 1.01 10.89
N GLU A 206 -14.25 0.61 11.51
CA GLU A 206 -13.79 -0.79 11.57
C GLU A 206 -14.84 -1.70 12.20
N ILE A 207 -15.38 -1.33 13.36
CA ILE A 207 -16.41 -2.11 14.06
C ILE A 207 -17.63 -2.32 13.15
N SER A 208 -18.08 -1.24 12.51
CA SER A 208 -19.30 -1.25 11.70
C SER A 208 -19.11 -2.03 10.40
N TYR A 209 -17.98 -1.87 9.69
CA TYR A 209 -17.67 -2.69 8.51
C TYR A 209 -17.41 -4.16 8.87
N LYS A 210 -16.83 -4.48 10.03
CA LYS A 210 -16.71 -5.86 10.52
C LYS A 210 -18.09 -6.50 10.77
N ALA A 211 -19.07 -5.74 11.23
CA ALA A 211 -20.44 -6.25 11.33
C ALA A 211 -21.02 -6.51 9.93
N LEU A 212 -20.82 -5.58 8.98
CA LEU A 212 -21.27 -5.75 7.60
C LEU A 212 -20.66 -6.96 6.90
N THR A 213 -19.37 -7.26 7.11
CA THR A 213 -18.74 -8.46 6.54
C THR A 213 -19.21 -9.77 7.19
N ARG A 214 -19.81 -9.73 8.39
CA ARG A 214 -20.47 -10.89 9.00
C ARG A 214 -21.87 -11.11 8.41
N ILE A 215 -22.62 -10.02 8.19
CA ILE A 215 -23.99 -10.07 7.66
C ILE A 215 -23.98 -10.40 6.16
N LEU A 216 -23.08 -9.78 5.40
CA LEU A 216 -22.95 -9.91 3.95
C LEU A 216 -21.50 -10.33 3.59
N PRO A 217 -21.11 -11.60 3.83
CA PRO A 217 -19.72 -12.03 3.72
C PRO A 217 -19.13 -12.05 2.32
N PHE A 218 -19.99 -12.10 1.28
CA PHE A 218 -19.58 -12.16 -0.13
C PHE A 218 -19.60 -10.80 -0.83
N GLU A 219 -19.91 -9.71 -0.11
CA GLU A 219 -19.81 -8.35 -0.65
C GLU A 219 -18.38 -7.83 -0.51
N ASP A 220 -17.67 -7.71 -1.64
CA ASP A 220 -16.25 -7.33 -1.64
C ASP A 220 -16.01 -5.89 -1.17
N HIS A 221 -16.96 -4.98 -1.41
CA HIS A 221 -16.84 -3.58 -1.04
C HIS A 221 -16.52 -3.38 0.45
N PHE A 222 -17.11 -4.18 1.35
CA PHE A 222 -16.86 -4.04 2.79
C PHE A 222 -15.45 -4.48 3.20
N HIS A 223 -14.95 -5.57 2.61
CA HIS A 223 -13.57 -6.00 2.81
C HIS A 223 -12.59 -4.97 2.24
N ARG A 224 -12.90 -4.37 1.09
CA ARG A 224 -12.10 -3.27 0.51
C ARG A 224 -12.03 -2.08 1.46
N ARG A 225 -13.15 -1.66 2.04
CA ARG A 225 -13.20 -0.56 3.01
C ARG A 225 -12.38 -0.86 4.26
N LEU A 226 -12.47 -2.08 4.79
CA LEU A 226 -11.60 -2.52 5.89
C LEU A 226 -10.12 -2.46 5.51
N GLY A 227 -9.76 -2.88 4.29
CA GLY A 227 -8.39 -2.77 3.77
C GLY A 227 -7.86 -1.32 3.80
N HIS A 228 -8.68 -0.37 3.33
CA HIS A 228 -8.32 1.06 3.38
C HIS A 228 -8.21 1.59 4.82
N ILE A 229 -9.13 1.20 5.70
CA ILE A 229 -9.11 1.57 7.12
C ILE A 229 -7.82 1.08 7.79
N TYR A 230 -7.48 -0.19 7.60
CA TYR A 230 -6.25 -0.75 8.17
C TYR A 230 -5.00 -0.09 7.60
N TYR A 231 -4.97 0.21 6.31
CA TYR A 231 -3.88 0.95 5.69
C TYR A 231 -3.70 2.34 6.32
N ASN A 232 -4.78 3.11 6.48
CA ASN A 232 -4.73 4.45 7.08
C ASN A 232 -4.33 4.42 8.57
N MET A 233 -4.60 3.32 9.27
CA MET A 233 -4.14 3.10 10.65
C MET A 233 -2.70 2.56 10.74
N GLY A 234 -2.01 2.32 9.62
CA GLY A 234 -0.68 1.71 9.59
C GLY A 234 -0.66 0.20 9.92
N ARG A 235 -1.84 -0.44 10.00
CA ARG A 235 -1.99 -1.89 10.25
C ARG A 235 -1.86 -2.67 8.95
N LEU A 236 -0.66 -2.64 8.36
CA LEU A 236 -0.39 -3.12 7.00
C LEU A 236 -0.76 -4.59 6.78
N GLN A 237 -0.45 -5.48 7.73
CA GLN A 237 -0.79 -6.90 7.60
C GLN A 237 -2.30 -7.15 7.54
N GLU A 238 -3.08 -6.44 8.36
CA GLU A 238 -4.54 -6.57 8.34
C GLU A 238 -5.15 -5.96 7.08
N ALA A 239 -4.51 -4.93 6.51
CA ALA A 239 -4.87 -4.40 5.20
C ALA A 239 -4.68 -5.47 4.13
N VAL A 240 -3.53 -6.16 4.12
CA VAL A 240 -3.28 -7.29 3.22
C VAL A 240 -4.35 -8.37 3.36
N ASP A 241 -4.64 -8.80 4.59
CA ASP A 241 -5.66 -9.84 4.84
C ASP A 241 -7.05 -9.44 4.30
N ALA A 242 -7.45 -8.18 4.51
CA ALA A 242 -8.72 -7.64 4.03
C ALA A 242 -8.77 -7.57 2.50
N TYR A 243 -7.72 -7.10 1.84
CA TYR A 243 -7.65 -7.08 0.38
C TYR A 243 -7.55 -8.49 -0.22
N GLN A 244 -6.89 -9.44 0.44
CA GLN A 244 -6.89 -10.83 0.03
C GLN A 244 -8.30 -11.44 0.07
N ARG A 245 -9.16 -11.02 1.01
CA ARG A 245 -10.59 -11.42 0.99
C ARG A 245 -11.31 -10.90 -0.24
N VAL A 246 -11.03 -9.67 -0.66
CA VAL A 246 -11.57 -9.12 -1.93
C VAL A 246 -11.12 -9.98 -3.11
N VAL A 247 -9.83 -10.31 -3.21
CA VAL A 247 -9.29 -11.15 -4.29
C VAL A 247 -9.84 -12.58 -4.25
N LYS A 248 -10.19 -13.12 -3.08
CA LYS A 248 -10.86 -14.42 -2.98
C LYS A 248 -12.28 -14.40 -3.54
N ILE A 249 -12.97 -13.26 -3.46
CA ILE A 249 -14.34 -13.08 -4.01
C ILE A 249 -14.26 -12.73 -5.51
N LYS A 250 -13.33 -11.85 -5.89
CA LYS A 250 -13.08 -11.37 -7.26
C LYS A 250 -11.60 -11.54 -7.60
N SER A 251 -11.25 -12.67 -8.22
CA SER A 251 -9.85 -13.08 -8.44
C SER A 251 -9.06 -12.22 -9.43
N ASP A 252 -9.77 -11.45 -10.27
CA ASP A 252 -9.27 -10.67 -11.39
C ASP A 252 -9.35 -9.15 -11.16
N ASP A 253 -9.60 -8.70 -9.94
CA ASP A 253 -9.60 -7.28 -9.60
C ASP A 253 -8.18 -6.69 -9.63
N VAL A 254 -7.79 -6.16 -10.79
CA VAL A 254 -6.48 -5.56 -11.04
C VAL A 254 -6.16 -4.43 -10.06
N GLU A 255 -7.14 -3.61 -9.67
CA GLU A 255 -6.92 -2.51 -8.73
C GLU A 255 -6.46 -3.01 -7.37
N VAL A 256 -7.15 -4.02 -6.84
CA VAL A 256 -6.81 -4.61 -5.55
C VAL A 256 -5.50 -5.38 -5.61
N LEU A 257 -5.23 -6.08 -6.72
CA LEU A 257 -3.94 -6.75 -6.91
C LEU A 257 -2.78 -5.74 -6.91
N ARG A 258 -2.93 -4.57 -7.54
CA ARG A 258 -1.91 -3.50 -7.47
C ARG A 258 -1.71 -2.98 -6.05
N ILE A 259 -2.81 -2.78 -5.30
CA ILE A 259 -2.73 -2.39 -3.88
C ILE A 259 -1.98 -3.45 -3.06
N LEU A 260 -2.31 -4.73 -3.23
CA LEU A 260 -1.62 -5.84 -2.55
C LEU A 260 -0.13 -5.88 -2.88
N GLY A 261 0.23 -5.70 -4.16
CA GLY A 261 1.63 -5.62 -4.57
C GLY A 261 2.39 -4.51 -3.84
N ARG A 262 1.81 -3.32 -3.75
CA ARG A 262 2.41 -2.19 -2.98
C ARG A 262 2.49 -2.46 -1.48
N LEU A 263 1.47 -3.10 -0.91
CA LEU A 263 1.47 -3.44 0.52
C LEU A 263 2.54 -4.47 0.86
N ASN A 264 2.72 -5.49 0.03
CA ASN A 264 3.76 -6.51 0.22
C ASN A 264 5.16 -5.88 0.13
N LEU A 265 5.37 -4.92 -0.78
CA LEU A 265 6.61 -4.12 -0.81
C LEU A 265 6.85 -3.36 0.50
N ASN A 266 5.81 -2.70 1.04
CA ASN A 266 5.92 -1.98 2.31
C ASN A 266 6.15 -2.89 3.53
N LEU A 267 5.83 -4.18 3.39
CA LEU A 267 6.05 -5.22 4.40
C LEU A 267 7.38 -5.97 4.21
N ASP A 268 8.24 -5.52 3.28
CA ASP A 268 9.50 -6.18 2.94
C ASP A 268 9.30 -7.65 2.50
N GLN A 269 8.24 -7.89 1.73
CA GLN A 269 7.85 -9.18 1.15
C GLN A 269 8.00 -9.14 -0.38
N PRO A 270 9.24 -9.14 -0.91
CA PRO A 270 9.48 -8.92 -2.34
C PRO A 270 8.97 -10.08 -3.20
N GLN A 271 9.00 -11.32 -2.73
CA GLN A 271 8.54 -12.47 -3.51
C GLN A 271 7.01 -12.47 -3.66
N GLU A 272 6.27 -12.16 -2.60
CA GLU A 272 4.82 -12.02 -2.63
C GLU A 272 4.37 -10.84 -3.49
N ALA A 273 5.15 -9.75 -3.50
CA ALA A 273 4.95 -8.63 -4.41
C ALA A 273 5.17 -9.04 -5.88
N ILE A 274 6.25 -9.75 -6.19
CA ILE A 274 6.52 -10.30 -7.54
C ILE A 274 5.35 -11.16 -7.99
N ASP A 275 4.93 -12.15 -7.19
CA ASP A 275 3.84 -13.07 -7.55
C ASP A 275 2.53 -12.32 -7.81
N THR A 276 2.25 -11.29 -7.00
CA THR A 276 1.05 -10.46 -7.13
C THR A 276 1.10 -9.60 -8.40
N TYR A 277 2.22 -8.95 -8.70
CA TYR A 277 2.35 -8.16 -9.91
C TYR A 277 2.41 -9.01 -11.19
N GLN A 278 2.99 -10.22 -11.13
CA GLN A 278 2.90 -11.19 -12.22
C GLN A 278 1.44 -11.55 -12.51
N ARG A 279 0.59 -11.71 -11.49
CA ARG A 279 -0.86 -11.90 -11.69
C ARG A 279 -1.50 -10.72 -12.39
N VAL A 280 -1.13 -9.49 -12.03
CA VAL A 280 -1.61 -8.28 -12.71
C VAL A 280 -1.25 -8.33 -14.19
N VAL A 281 0.02 -8.58 -14.53
CA VAL A 281 0.49 -8.65 -15.93
C VAL A 281 -0.15 -9.81 -16.70
N ARG A 282 -0.47 -10.94 -16.05
CA ARG A 282 -1.21 -12.03 -16.69
C ARG A 282 -2.64 -11.63 -17.08
N ILE A 283 -3.32 -10.85 -16.25
CA ILE A 283 -4.70 -10.36 -16.53
C ILE A 283 -4.66 -9.19 -17.50
N LYS A 284 -3.71 -8.27 -17.30
CA LYS A 284 -3.53 -7.04 -18.05
C LYS A 284 -2.05 -6.86 -18.42
N PRO A 285 -1.62 -7.39 -19.59
CA PRO A 285 -0.22 -7.34 -20.01
C PRO A 285 0.35 -5.94 -20.22
N ASP A 286 -0.49 -4.93 -20.40
CA ASP A 286 -0.10 -3.54 -20.61
C ASP A 286 -0.18 -2.68 -19.33
N ASP A 287 -0.25 -3.29 -18.15
CA ASP A 287 -0.28 -2.56 -16.89
C ASP A 287 1.09 -1.94 -16.54
N ILE A 288 1.19 -0.64 -16.82
CA ILE A 288 2.40 0.18 -16.64
C ILE A 288 2.92 0.14 -15.20
N GLU A 289 2.03 0.12 -14.20
CA GLU A 289 2.45 0.11 -12.80
C GLU A 289 3.08 -1.22 -12.43
N ALA A 290 2.43 -2.33 -12.80
CA ALA A 290 2.94 -3.67 -12.53
C ALA A 290 4.24 -3.96 -13.28
N LEU A 291 4.36 -3.57 -14.56
CA LEU A 291 5.60 -3.75 -15.33
C LEU A 291 6.77 -2.99 -14.71
N ARG A 292 6.54 -1.75 -14.25
CA ARG A 292 7.57 -0.96 -13.57
C ARG A 292 7.98 -1.57 -12.23
N ALA A 293 7.00 -2.05 -11.45
CA ALA A 293 7.26 -2.70 -10.17
C ALA A 293 8.02 -4.01 -10.35
N LEU A 294 7.64 -4.86 -11.31
CA LEU A 294 8.33 -6.10 -11.64
C LEU A 294 9.76 -5.84 -12.12
N GLY A 295 9.97 -4.90 -13.04
CA GLY A 295 11.32 -4.56 -13.49
C GLY A 295 12.24 -4.18 -12.33
N HIS A 296 11.74 -3.38 -11.39
CA HIS A 296 12.51 -2.96 -10.21
C HIS A 296 12.76 -4.11 -9.23
N LEU A 297 11.72 -4.92 -8.95
CA LEU A 297 11.79 -6.08 -8.07
C LEU A 297 12.72 -7.17 -8.60
N TYR A 298 12.77 -7.36 -9.91
CA TYR A 298 13.69 -8.30 -10.53
C TYR A 298 15.12 -7.78 -10.53
N LEU A 299 15.33 -6.49 -10.82
CA LEU A 299 16.66 -5.87 -10.75
C LEU A 299 17.27 -5.97 -9.34
N THR A 300 16.47 -5.67 -8.31
CA THR A 300 16.93 -5.69 -6.90
C THR A 300 17.11 -7.10 -6.34
N ASN A 301 16.59 -8.12 -7.01
CA ASN A 301 16.75 -9.54 -6.66
C ASN A 301 17.67 -10.28 -7.64
N ASP A 302 18.56 -9.56 -8.33
CA ASP A 302 19.56 -10.10 -9.28
C ASP A 302 18.99 -10.94 -10.44
N LYS A 303 17.70 -10.77 -10.77
CA LYS A 303 17.02 -11.42 -11.91
C LYS A 303 17.09 -10.52 -13.15
N PHE A 304 18.30 -10.26 -13.65
CA PHE A 304 18.54 -9.26 -14.69
C PHE A 304 17.79 -9.53 -16.01
N THR A 305 17.63 -10.79 -16.42
CA THR A 305 16.88 -11.16 -17.63
C THR A 305 15.39 -10.84 -17.52
N ASP A 306 14.77 -11.17 -16.38
CA ASP A 306 13.36 -10.88 -16.12
C ASP A 306 13.12 -9.37 -15.97
N ALA A 307 14.08 -8.67 -15.37
CA ALA A 307 14.09 -7.22 -15.26
C ALA A 307 14.16 -6.55 -16.64
N GLN A 308 15.08 -7.02 -17.49
CA GLN A 308 15.24 -6.55 -18.87
C GLN A 308 13.93 -6.68 -19.64
N GLN A 309 13.31 -7.86 -19.62
CA GLN A 309 12.05 -8.11 -20.31
C GLN A 309 10.93 -7.19 -19.81
N SER A 310 10.79 -7.05 -18.49
CA SER A 310 9.75 -6.21 -17.88
C SER A 310 9.91 -4.74 -18.25
N TYR A 311 11.15 -4.22 -18.21
CA TYR A 311 11.43 -2.85 -18.60
C TYR A 311 11.33 -2.61 -20.11
N GLN A 312 11.74 -3.56 -20.95
CA GLN A 312 11.54 -3.47 -22.39
C GLN A 312 10.05 -3.42 -22.76
N GLN A 313 9.24 -4.26 -22.12
CA GLN A 313 7.78 -4.23 -22.30
C GLN A 313 7.19 -2.89 -21.84
N LEU A 314 7.61 -2.39 -20.67
CA LEU A 314 7.22 -1.06 -20.18
C LEU A 314 7.57 0.05 -21.19
N LEU A 315 8.81 0.07 -21.69
CA LEU A 315 9.29 1.10 -22.60
C LEU A 315 8.73 0.95 -24.02
N GLY A 316 8.26 -0.23 -24.40
CA GLY A 316 7.46 -0.42 -25.62
C GLY A 316 6.10 0.29 -25.54
N LEU A 317 5.53 0.42 -24.34
CA LEU A 317 4.25 1.09 -24.10
C LEU A 317 4.43 2.59 -23.78
N VAL A 318 5.41 2.90 -22.94
CA VAL A 318 5.72 4.27 -22.49
C VAL A 318 7.22 4.52 -22.69
N PRO A 319 7.65 4.88 -23.91
CA PRO A 319 9.07 5.08 -24.21
C PRO A 319 9.75 6.14 -23.32
N ASN A 320 8.99 7.14 -22.85
CA ASN A 320 9.49 8.23 -22.01
C ASN A 320 9.33 7.96 -20.51
N ASP A 321 9.15 6.71 -20.07
CA ASP A 321 9.14 6.39 -18.64
C ASP A 321 10.55 6.55 -18.05
N ILE A 322 10.75 7.58 -17.21
CA ILE A 322 12.06 7.90 -16.62
C ILE A 322 12.61 6.73 -15.82
N ARG A 323 11.77 6.10 -14.98
CA ARG A 323 12.18 4.97 -14.13
C ARG A 323 12.44 3.71 -14.94
N GLY A 324 11.68 3.48 -16.01
CA GLY A 324 11.91 2.39 -16.95
C GLY A 324 13.23 2.54 -17.69
N ASN A 325 13.55 3.75 -18.17
CA ASN A 325 14.83 4.04 -18.83
C ASN A 325 16.00 3.88 -17.85
N LEU A 326 15.91 4.43 -16.64
CA LEU A 326 16.93 4.24 -15.61
C LEU A 326 17.10 2.76 -15.27
N GLY A 327 16.00 2.06 -14.98
CA GLY A 327 16.01 0.65 -14.62
C GLY A 327 16.62 -0.23 -15.71
N LEU A 328 16.28 -0.01 -16.98
CA LEU A 328 16.86 -0.77 -18.08
C LEU A 328 18.34 -0.44 -18.29
N GLY A 329 18.75 0.82 -18.10
CA GLY A 329 20.16 1.23 -18.12
C GLY A 329 20.98 0.52 -17.04
N LEU A 330 20.45 0.44 -15.82
CA LEU A 330 21.07 -0.30 -14.70
C LEU A 330 21.13 -1.80 -14.98
N VAL A 331 20.07 -2.40 -15.55
CA VAL A 331 20.09 -3.81 -15.96
C VAL A 331 21.24 -4.09 -16.92
N TYR A 332 21.42 -3.25 -17.95
CA TYR A 332 22.55 -3.45 -18.87
C TYR A 332 23.90 -3.24 -18.21
N GLN A 333 24.03 -2.31 -17.26
CA GLN A 333 25.26 -2.15 -16.47
C GLN A 333 25.59 -3.43 -15.69
N GLU A 334 24.59 -4.07 -15.06
CA GLU A 334 24.80 -5.32 -14.32
C GLU A 334 25.13 -6.49 -15.25
N LEU A 335 24.46 -6.59 -16.40
CA LEU A 335 24.79 -7.59 -17.42
C LEU A 335 26.23 -7.43 -17.94
N VAL A 336 26.69 -6.19 -18.14
CA VAL A 336 28.10 -5.88 -18.49
C VAL A 336 29.04 -6.34 -17.39
N GLN A 337 28.76 -6.00 -16.12
CA GLN A 337 29.59 -6.44 -15.00
C GLN A 337 29.64 -7.97 -14.87
N GLN A 338 28.51 -8.65 -15.08
CA GLN A 338 28.43 -10.10 -15.05
C GLN A 338 29.28 -10.71 -16.18
N ALA A 339 29.16 -10.19 -17.40
CA ALA A 339 29.93 -10.63 -18.55
C ALA A 339 31.45 -10.42 -18.36
N VAL A 340 31.88 -9.25 -17.85
CA VAL A 340 33.30 -8.98 -17.55
C VAL A 340 33.85 -9.96 -16.51
N ARG A 341 33.05 -10.38 -15.52
CA ARG A 341 33.45 -11.39 -14.54
C ARG A 341 33.59 -12.79 -15.16
N THR A 342 32.78 -13.12 -16.17
CA THR A 342 32.78 -14.44 -16.83
C THR A 342 33.79 -14.55 -17.98
N GLU A 343 34.04 -13.49 -18.75
CA GLU A 343 35.01 -13.49 -19.86
C GLU A 343 36.46 -13.75 -19.40
N ASN A 344 36.78 -13.48 -18.14
CA ASN A 344 38.03 -13.94 -17.50
C ASN A 344 38.15 -15.49 -17.40
N SER A 345 37.19 -16.26 -17.92
CA SER A 345 37.19 -17.73 -17.92
C SER A 345 37.08 -18.42 -19.29
N THR A 346 36.63 -17.75 -20.37
CA THR A 346 36.61 -18.31 -21.74
C THR A 346 36.45 -17.21 -22.81
N PRO A 347 37.24 -17.22 -23.91
CA PRO A 347 37.03 -16.30 -25.02
C PRO A 347 36.10 -16.88 -26.09
N SER A 348 35.26 -16.01 -26.66
CA SER A 348 34.54 -16.06 -27.95
C SER A 348 33.01 -16.23 -27.91
N SER A 349 32.37 -15.30 -28.63
CA SER A 349 30.94 -14.98 -28.85
C SER A 349 30.28 -13.91 -27.97
N GLU A 350 30.79 -13.59 -26.78
CA GLU A 350 30.17 -12.61 -25.86
C GLU A 350 30.61 -11.14 -26.08
N ALA A 351 31.73 -10.90 -26.78
CA ALA A 351 32.27 -9.55 -26.97
C ALA A 351 31.37 -8.61 -27.81
N ASP A 352 30.66 -9.13 -28.82
CA ASP A 352 29.68 -8.36 -29.61
C ASP A 352 28.42 -8.04 -28.79
N ASP A 353 28.04 -8.92 -27.86
CA ASP A 353 26.95 -8.69 -26.91
C ASP A 353 27.33 -7.63 -25.87
N LEU A 354 28.59 -7.63 -25.41
CA LEU A 354 29.10 -6.64 -24.45
C LEU A 354 29.06 -5.21 -25.00
N ALA A 355 29.58 -5.00 -26.22
CA ALA A 355 29.53 -3.70 -26.88
C ALA A 355 28.08 -3.21 -27.07
N THR A 356 27.17 -4.15 -27.38
CA THR A 356 25.74 -3.89 -27.52
C THR A 356 25.08 -3.52 -26.19
N PHE A 357 25.36 -4.23 -25.10
CA PHE A 357 24.87 -3.89 -23.76
C PHE A 357 25.36 -2.53 -23.30
N ILE A 358 26.63 -2.20 -23.54
CA ILE A 358 27.20 -0.89 -23.23
C ILE A 358 26.47 0.22 -23.99
N GLN A 359 26.26 0.07 -25.30
CA GLN A 359 25.55 1.06 -26.11
C GLN A 359 24.11 1.24 -25.63
N HIS A 360 23.44 0.15 -25.25
CA HIS A 360 22.10 0.23 -24.68
C HIS A 360 22.10 0.95 -23.34
N ALA A 361 23.04 0.62 -22.44
CA ALA A 361 23.16 1.26 -21.14
C ALA A 361 23.35 2.78 -21.28
N GLU A 362 24.29 3.21 -22.14
CA GLU A 362 24.51 4.64 -22.47
C GLU A 362 23.22 5.29 -22.95
N THR A 363 22.53 4.68 -23.92
CA THR A 363 21.29 5.21 -24.51
C THR A 363 20.17 5.39 -23.48
N TYR A 364 19.91 4.36 -22.65
CA TYR A 364 18.82 4.39 -21.69
C TYR A 364 19.11 5.31 -20.50
N LEU A 365 20.36 5.37 -20.03
CA LEU A 365 20.76 6.28 -18.94
C LEU A 365 20.73 7.74 -19.39
N GLU A 366 21.26 8.07 -20.57
CA GLU A 366 21.19 9.43 -21.12
C GLU A 366 19.74 9.89 -21.29
N ARG A 367 18.86 8.99 -21.77
CA ARG A 367 17.43 9.27 -21.90
C ARG A 367 16.77 9.50 -20.54
N ALA A 368 17.11 8.70 -19.53
CA ALA A 368 16.60 8.90 -18.17
C ALA A 368 17.03 10.27 -17.60
N ILE A 369 18.30 10.65 -17.76
CA ILE A 369 18.84 11.96 -17.35
C ILE A 369 18.09 13.10 -18.03
N MET A 370 17.96 13.02 -19.37
CA MET A 370 17.31 14.06 -20.17
C MET A 370 15.86 14.28 -19.76
N LEU A 371 15.08 13.19 -19.67
CA LEU A 371 13.67 13.24 -19.30
C LEU A 371 13.48 13.71 -17.85
N ALA A 372 14.33 13.28 -16.92
CA ALA A 372 14.27 13.73 -15.53
C ALA A 372 14.59 15.23 -15.41
N LYS A 373 15.62 15.74 -16.11
CA LYS A 373 15.94 17.18 -16.16
C LYS A 373 14.81 18.00 -16.76
N GLU A 374 14.11 17.49 -17.77
CA GLU A 374 12.93 18.14 -18.33
C GLU A 374 11.82 18.32 -17.28
N VAL A 375 11.55 17.29 -16.46
CA VAL A 375 10.58 17.37 -15.36
C VAL A 375 11.02 18.36 -14.28
N ILE A 376 12.30 18.36 -13.92
CA ILE A 376 12.87 19.30 -12.93
C ILE A 376 12.70 20.76 -13.38
N ASN A 377 12.89 21.04 -14.67
CA ASN A 377 12.78 22.37 -15.24
C ASN A 377 11.32 22.87 -15.31
N LYS A 378 10.35 21.95 -15.46
CA LYS A 378 8.92 22.26 -15.57
C LYS A 378 8.19 22.30 -14.22
N SER A 379 8.74 21.67 -13.19
CA SER A 379 8.08 21.55 -11.89
C SER A 379 8.39 22.73 -10.97
N GLU A 380 7.34 23.33 -10.39
CA GLU A 380 7.47 24.29 -9.29
C GLU A 380 7.55 23.59 -7.91
N ASN A 381 7.26 22.29 -7.85
CA ASN A 381 7.21 21.53 -6.61
C ASN A 381 8.61 21.05 -6.19
N VAL A 382 9.13 21.60 -5.08
CA VAL A 382 10.47 21.28 -4.55
C VAL A 382 10.66 19.79 -4.26
N ALA A 383 9.66 19.11 -3.69
CA ALA A 383 9.76 17.69 -3.39
C ALA A 383 9.82 16.85 -4.68
N GLN A 384 9.06 17.25 -5.70
CA GLN A 384 9.14 16.62 -7.01
C GLN A 384 10.52 16.82 -7.63
N ARG A 385 11.02 18.07 -7.68
CA ARG A 385 12.36 18.38 -8.22
C ARG A 385 13.45 17.57 -7.51
N THR A 386 13.41 17.49 -6.18
CA THR A 386 14.39 16.74 -5.38
C THR A 386 14.35 15.24 -5.72
N ASN A 387 13.16 14.65 -5.86
CA ASN A 387 13.01 13.24 -6.22
C ASN A 387 13.59 12.94 -7.62
N TYR A 388 13.32 13.80 -8.61
CA TYR A 388 13.90 13.62 -9.95
C TYR A 388 15.39 13.96 -10.00
N GLN A 389 15.88 14.86 -9.15
CA GLN A 389 17.30 15.17 -9.05
C GLN A 389 18.08 13.93 -8.60
N LYS A 390 17.54 13.16 -7.65
CA LYS A 390 18.13 11.88 -7.25
C LYS A 390 18.21 10.88 -8.41
N LEU A 391 17.15 10.78 -9.23
CA LEU A 391 17.17 9.90 -10.41
C LEU A 391 18.22 10.34 -11.44
N VAL A 392 18.45 11.65 -11.58
CA VAL A 392 19.52 12.20 -12.44
C VAL A 392 20.89 11.78 -11.93
N THR A 393 21.16 11.94 -10.63
CA THR A 393 22.46 11.61 -10.04
C THR A 393 22.71 10.09 -10.08
N ASP A 394 21.70 9.27 -9.79
CA ASP A 394 21.79 7.80 -9.90
C ASP A 394 22.14 7.38 -11.35
N ALA A 395 21.48 7.99 -12.33
CA ALA A 395 21.73 7.72 -13.75
C ALA A 395 23.11 8.20 -14.22
N GLN A 396 23.56 9.38 -13.77
CA GLN A 396 24.90 9.90 -14.08
C GLN A 396 25.99 9.02 -13.47
N PHE A 397 25.79 8.52 -12.24
CA PHE A 397 26.74 7.63 -11.57
C PHE A 397 26.90 6.32 -12.34
N ALA A 398 25.77 5.68 -12.68
CA ALA A 398 25.73 4.49 -13.51
C ALA A 398 26.45 4.71 -14.87
N LEU A 399 26.16 5.84 -15.53
CA LEU A 399 26.73 6.18 -16.82
C LEU A 399 28.26 6.38 -16.74
N ALA A 400 28.73 7.07 -15.70
CA ALA A 400 30.16 7.27 -15.47
C ALA A 400 30.90 5.93 -15.23
N ASN A 401 30.29 5.01 -14.49
CA ASN A 401 30.86 3.67 -14.26
C ASN A 401 30.94 2.84 -15.54
N ILE A 402 29.95 2.93 -16.42
CA ILE A 402 30.01 2.30 -17.75
C ILE A 402 31.15 2.88 -18.59
N TYR A 403 31.36 4.20 -18.53
CA TYR A 403 32.47 4.83 -19.23
C TYR A 403 33.84 4.42 -18.67
N ILE A 404 33.95 4.16 -17.36
CA ILE A 404 35.17 3.57 -16.79
C ILE A 404 35.42 2.18 -17.37
N ILE A 405 34.40 1.31 -17.39
CA ILE A 405 34.53 -0.07 -17.90
C ILE A 405 35.01 -0.10 -19.36
N PHE A 406 34.61 0.87 -20.17
CA PHE A 406 35.00 0.96 -21.58
C PHE A 406 36.22 1.87 -21.83
N GLU A 407 36.97 2.24 -20.77
CA GLU A 407 38.15 3.13 -20.88
C GLU A 407 37.86 4.49 -21.56
N LYS A 408 36.59 4.92 -21.57
CA LYS A 408 36.14 6.26 -22.00
C LYS A 408 36.36 7.27 -20.88
N LEU A 409 37.59 7.36 -20.38
CA LEU A 409 37.96 8.08 -19.16
C LEU A 409 37.57 9.57 -19.22
N GLU A 410 37.73 10.23 -20.37
CA GLU A 410 37.32 11.63 -20.55
C GLU A 410 35.80 11.83 -20.40
N LYS A 411 34.99 10.91 -20.95
CA LYS A 411 33.53 10.97 -20.77
C LYS A 411 33.13 10.65 -19.32
N ALA A 412 33.82 9.71 -18.67
CA ALA A 412 33.61 9.41 -17.25
C ALA A 412 33.89 10.65 -16.39
N LYS A 413 35.03 11.30 -16.61
CA LYS A 413 35.41 12.58 -15.97
C LYS A 413 34.34 13.66 -16.15
N GLU A 414 33.88 13.88 -17.39
CA GLU A 414 32.84 14.89 -17.65
C GLU A 414 31.51 14.54 -16.95
N THR A 415 31.16 13.26 -16.90
CA THR A 415 29.91 12.78 -16.28
C THR A 415 29.97 12.91 -14.75
N PHE A 416 31.07 12.55 -14.11
CA PHE A 416 31.27 12.79 -12.67
C PHE A 416 31.30 14.28 -12.34
N ALA A 417 31.92 15.12 -13.18
CA ALA A 417 31.90 16.56 -13.01
C ALA A 417 30.46 17.10 -13.00
N LYS A 418 29.62 16.66 -13.95
CA LYS A 418 28.19 17.02 -13.99
C LYS A 418 27.44 16.51 -12.75
N LEU A 419 27.70 15.29 -12.31
CA LEU A 419 27.09 14.70 -11.11
C LEU A 419 27.44 15.52 -9.87
N LEU A 420 28.71 15.85 -9.66
CA LEU A 420 29.16 16.59 -8.47
C LEU A 420 28.78 18.08 -8.47
N VAL A 421 28.31 18.62 -9.60
CA VAL A 421 27.61 19.91 -9.63
C VAL A 421 26.19 19.76 -9.05
N ASP A 422 25.53 18.65 -9.39
CA ASP A 422 24.15 18.33 -9.01
C ASP A 422 24.06 17.80 -7.55
N ASP A 423 25.05 17.03 -7.09
CA ASP A 423 25.22 16.51 -5.73
C ASP A 423 26.70 16.61 -5.29
N PRO A 424 27.11 17.76 -4.72
CA PRO A 424 28.50 18.00 -4.34
C PRO A 424 29.04 17.12 -3.22
N ASP A 425 28.19 16.39 -2.50
CA ASP A 425 28.58 15.55 -1.36
C ASP A 425 28.46 14.04 -1.71
N HIS A 426 28.26 13.69 -2.98
CA HIS A 426 28.16 12.30 -3.42
C HIS A 426 29.49 11.55 -3.29
N ILE A 427 29.67 10.87 -2.16
CA ILE A 427 30.94 10.23 -1.76
C ILE A 427 31.46 9.25 -2.82
N ASP A 428 30.59 8.38 -3.35
CA ASP A 428 31.03 7.33 -4.29
C ASP A 428 31.42 7.93 -5.66
N ALA A 429 30.82 9.06 -6.04
CA ALA A 429 31.15 9.81 -7.25
C ALA A 429 32.46 10.58 -7.08
N MET A 430 32.75 11.13 -5.89
CA MET A 430 34.07 11.73 -5.61
C MET A 430 35.18 10.69 -5.71
N TYR A 431 34.96 9.49 -5.15
CA TYR A 431 35.92 8.39 -5.27
C TYR A 431 36.08 7.93 -6.73
N GLY A 432 34.98 7.68 -7.44
CA GLY A 432 35.02 7.32 -8.86
C GLY A 432 35.72 8.39 -9.70
N TYR A 433 35.48 9.66 -9.42
CA TYR A 433 36.13 10.77 -10.12
C TYR A 433 37.63 10.83 -9.84
N ALA A 434 38.03 10.62 -8.58
CA ALA A 434 39.45 10.53 -8.23
C ALA A 434 40.14 9.35 -8.93
N SER A 435 39.47 8.20 -9.02
CA SER A 435 39.98 7.03 -9.74
C SER A 435 40.22 7.37 -11.21
N VAL A 436 39.28 8.06 -11.87
CA VAL A 436 39.45 8.50 -13.27
C VAL A 436 40.64 9.45 -13.41
N TYR A 437 40.78 10.44 -12.52
CA TYR A 437 41.93 11.34 -12.54
C TYR A 437 43.25 10.59 -12.34
N GLN A 438 43.28 9.60 -11.45
CA GLN A 438 44.47 8.77 -11.22
C GLN A 438 44.86 8.00 -12.48
N THR A 439 43.90 7.36 -13.16
CA THR A 439 44.15 6.63 -14.42
C THR A 439 44.61 7.56 -15.55
N LEU A 440 44.13 8.81 -15.58
CA LEU A 440 44.58 9.84 -16.52
C LEU A 440 45.95 10.46 -16.18
N GLY A 441 46.54 10.10 -15.02
CA GLY A 441 47.80 10.67 -14.54
C GLY A 441 47.66 12.08 -13.93
N GLU A 442 46.44 12.57 -13.74
CA GLU A 442 46.12 13.87 -13.13
C GLU A 442 46.13 13.77 -11.58
N PHE A 443 47.28 13.39 -11.03
CA PHE A 443 47.42 13.00 -9.62
C PHE A 443 47.04 14.08 -8.60
N ASP A 444 47.27 15.36 -8.91
CA ASP A 444 46.90 16.46 -8.01
C ASP A 444 45.38 16.53 -7.81
N GLN A 445 44.60 16.31 -8.88
CA GLN A 445 43.14 16.28 -8.79
C GLN A 445 42.65 15.02 -8.08
N ALA A 446 43.27 13.87 -8.37
CA ALA A 446 42.97 12.63 -7.67
C ALA A 446 43.14 12.78 -6.15
N GLU A 447 44.25 13.37 -5.69
CA GLU A 447 44.48 13.65 -4.27
C GLU A 447 43.38 14.54 -3.67
N ILE A 448 43.01 15.64 -4.35
CA ILE A 448 41.98 16.56 -3.85
C ILE A 448 40.66 15.82 -3.62
N TYR A 449 40.22 15.01 -4.59
CA TYR A 449 38.94 14.30 -4.46
C TYR A 449 39.01 13.15 -3.45
N LEU A 450 40.12 12.42 -3.36
CA LEU A 450 40.31 11.41 -2.31
C LEU A 450 40.27 12.03 -0.91
N GLN A 451 40.92 13.18 -0.72
CA GLN A 451 40.85 13.91 0.56
C GLN A 451 39.44 14.41 0.88
N LYS A 452 38.66 14.84 -0.12
CA LYS A 452 37.25 15.19 0.06
C LYS A 452 36.42 13.96 0.45
N THR A 453 36.59 12.83 -0.24
CA THR A 453 35.95 11.55 0.10
C THR A 453 36.23 11.17 1.54
N LEU A 454 37.49 11.25 1.99
CA LEU A 454 37.89 10.91 3.36
C LEU A 454 37.46 11.95 4.40
N ARG A 455 37.20 13.20 4.00
CA ARG A 455 36.60 14.19 4.90
C ARG A 455 35.15 13.86 5.22
N LEU A 456 34.38 13.42 4.21
CA LEU A 456 32.98 13.04 4.37
C LEU A 456 32.83 11.64 4.98
N ARG A 457 33.68 10.69 4.59
CA ARG A 457 33.70 9.31 5.10
C ARG A 457 35.14 8.92 5.47
N PRO A 458 35.61 9.23 6.70
CA PRO A 458 36.98 8.92 7.14
C PRO A 458 37.34 7.43 7.15
N THR A 459 36.35 6.55 7.13
CA THR A 459 36.49 5.09 7.12
C THR A 459 36.35 4.48 5.72
N HIS A 460 36.31 5.29 4.66
CA HIS A 460 36.16 4.79 3.30
C HIS A 460 37.40 4.01 2.85
N VAL A 461 37.35 2.67 2.96
CA VAL A 461 38.51 1.78 2.76
C VAL A 461 39.19 1.96 1.41
N TYR A 462 38.42 2.08 0.32
CA TYR A 462 39.01 2.25 -1.01
C TYR A 462 39.70 3.60 -1.21
N ALA A 463 39.20 4.66 -0.57
CA ALA A 463 39.80 6.00 -0.69
C ALA A 463 41.05 6.12 0.20
N LEU A 464 41.05 5.44 1.35
CA LEU A 464 42.23 5.28 2.19
C LEU A 464 43.34 4.57 1.41
N ASN A 465 43.01 3.43 0.80
CA ASN A 465 43.96 2.68 -0.02
C ASN A 465 44.46 3.48 -1.21
N ALA A 466 43.55 4.05 -2.02
CA ALA A 466 43.91 4.81 -3.21
C ALA A 466 44.78 6.03 -2.88
N LEU A 467 44.51 6.76 -1.79
CA LEU A 467 45.34 7.89 -1.39
C LEU A 467 46.73 7.45 -0.90
N GLY A 468 46.79 6.35 -0.14
CA GLY A 468 48.07 5.80 0.29
C GLY A 468 48.90 5.31 -0.89
N TYR A 469 48.30 4.55 -1.81
CA TYR A 469 48.95 4.10 -3.04
C TYR A 469 49.43 5.27 -3.89
N LEU A 470 48.60 6.31 -4.09
CA LEU A 470 48.97 7.52 -4.82
C LEU A 470 50.22 8.21 -4.24
N TYR A 471 50.32 8.28 -2.91
CA TYR A 471 51.50 8.80 -2.23
C TYR A 471 52.73 7.92 -2.42
N ALA A 472 52.57 6.59 -2.33
CA ALA A 472 53.64 5.61 -2.56
C ALA A 472 54.19 5.71 -3.99
N GLU A 473 53.29 5.78 -4.98
CA GLU A 473 53.62 5.82 -6.39
C GLU A 473 54.48 7.04 -6.73
N GLN A 474 54.11 8.19 -6.15
CA GLN A 474 54.84 9.44 -6.30
C GLN A 474 56.07 9.56 -5.37
N GLY A 475 56.34 8.55 -4.53
CA GLY A 475 57.47 8.55 -3.59
C GLY A 475 57.40 9.64 -2.53
N ARG A 476 56.20 10.14 -2.19
CA ARG A 476 55.98 11.22 -1.21
C ARG A 476 55.14 10.75 -0.04
N HIS A 477 55.24 11.43 1.10
CA HIS A 477 54.42 11.17 2.29
C HIS A 477 54.32 9.68 2.69
N LEU A 478 55.40 8.91 2.54
CA LEU A 478 55.38 7.45 2.67
C LEU A 478 54.89 6.96 4.05
N ASP A 479 55.23 7.67 5.13
CA ASP A 479 54.74 7.33 6.48
C ASP A 479 53.21 7.48 6.59
N LYS A 480 52.66 8.51 5.95
CA LYS A 480 51.21 8.74 5.89
C LYS A 480 50.54 7.73 4.95
N ALA A 481 51.20 7.34 3.86
CA ALA A 481 50.72 6.29 2.97
C ALA A 481 50.55 4.96 3.72
N GLU A 482 51.54 4.58 4.51
CA GLU A 482 51.50 3.40 5.38
C GLU A 482 50.34 3.49 6.38
N GLU A 483 50.17 4.62 7.07
CA GLU A 483 49.08 4.82 8.02
C GLU A 483 47.71 4.65 7.35
N LEU A 484 47.50 5.27 6.19
CA LEU A 484 46.23 5.22 5.46
C LEU A 484 45.89 3.80 5.02
N ILE A 485 46.83 3.07 4.44
CA ILE A 485 46.59 1.71 3.95
C ILE A 485 46.41 0.74 5.12
N LYS A 486 47.16 0.89 6.22
CA LYS A 486 46.94 0.11 7.45
C LYS A 486 45.52 0.30 8.00
N ARG A 487 45.00 1.52 7.99
CA ARG A 487 43.60 1.80 8.37
C ARG A 487 42.58 1.16 7.42
N ALA A 488 42.90 1.02 6.14
CA ALA A 488 42.06 0.26 5.21
C ALA A 488 42.07 -1.24 5.54
N LEU A 489 43.26 -1.80 5.83
CA LEU A 489 43.46 -3.20 6.22
C LEU A 489 42.88 -3.54 7.60
N GLU A 490 42.77 -2.60 8.54
CA GLU A 490 42.07 -2.81 9.81
C GLU A 490 40.61 -3.25 9.60
N GLN A 491 39.98 -2.79 8.52
CA GLN A 491 38.60 -3.16 8.15
C GLN A 491 38.54 -4.36 7.22
N SER A 492 39.56 -4.52 6.37
CA SER A 492 39.64 -5.61 5.38
C SER A 492 41.03 -6.27 5.41
N PRO A 493 41.36 -7.07 6.45
CA PRO A 493 42.73 -7.56 6.69
C PRO A 493 43.30 -8.43 5.55
N ASP A 494 42.42 -9.18 4.90
CA ASP A 494 42.77 -10.17 3.87
C ASP A 494 42.60 -9.63 2.44
N ASN A 495 42.46 -8.31 2.26
CA ASN A 495 42.27 -7.72 0.94
C ASN A 495 43.60 -7.67 0.18
N GLY A 496 43.76 -8.54 -0.83
CA GLY A 496 44.97 -8.66 -1.63
C GLY A 496 45.44 -7.34 -2.27
N ALA A 497 44.53 -6.51 -2.79
CA ALA A 497 44.88 -5.22 -3.41
C ALA A 497 45.39 -4.20 -2.38
N PHE A 498 44.86 -4.23 -1.14
CA PHE A 498 45.34 -3.35 -0.08
C PHE A 498 46.69 -3.82 0.48
N LEU A 499 46.89 -5.14 0.57
CA LEU A 499 48.17 -5.74 0.92
C LEU A 499 49.24 -5.41 -0.13
N ASP A 500 48.88 -5.44 -1.42
CA ASP A 500 49.76 -5.01 -2.50
C ASP A 500 50.20 -3.56 -2.33
N SER A 501 49.23 -2.66 -2.13
CA SER A 501 49.49 -1.24 -1.90
C SER A 501 50.41 -1.02 -0.69
N LEU A 502 50.21 -1.76 0.42
CA LEU A 502 51.09 -1.67 1.59
C LEU A 502 52.49 -2.22 1.31
N GLY A 503 52.57 -3.34 0.60
CA GLY A 503 53.83 -3.93 0.16
C GLY A 503 54.63 -2.97 -0.72
N TRP A 504 53.94 -2.22 -1.59
CA TRP A 504 54.54 -1.18 -2.42
C TRP A 504 55.00 0.04 -1.61
N VAL A 505 54.26 0.45 -0.57
CA VAL A 505 54.74 1.47 0.38
C VAL A 505 56.06 1.03 1.03
N PHE A 506 56.14 -0.21 1.54
CA PHE A 506 57.36 -0.73 2.14
C PHE A 506 58.52 -0.78 1.14
N PHE A 507 58.24 -1.14 -0.11
CA PHE A 507 59.22 -1.10 -1.19
C PHE A 507 59.79 0.31 -1.38
N LYS A 508 58.93 1.32 -1.51
CA LYS A 508 59.33 2.73 -1.69
C LYS A 508 60.05 3.31 -0.47
N GLN A 509 59.78 2.80 0.74
CA GLN A 509 60.51 3.14 1.96
C GLN A 509 61.88 2.42 2.07
N GLY A 510 62.19 1.48 1.20
CA GLY A 510 63.41 0.66 1.27
C GLY A 510 63.34 -0.51 2.26
N ARG A 511 62.15 -0.81 2.81
CA ARG A 511 61.89 -1.91 3.74
C ARG A 511 61.60 -3.20 2.98
N PHE A 512 62.58 -3.67 2.20
CA PHE A 512 62.39 -4.74 1.22
C PHE A 512 61.91 -6.07 1.82
N ALA A 513 62.39 -6.46 3.00
CA ALA A 513 61.96 -7.71 3.65
C ALA A 513 60.46 -7.68 4.04
N GLU A 514 59.97 -6.55 4.54
CA GLU A 514 58.56 -6.36 4.87
C GLU A 514 57.71 -6.26 3.61
N SER A 515 58.23 -5.61 2.56
CA SER A 515 57.63 -5.56 1.23
C SER A 515 57.40 -6.97 0.67
N VAL A 516 58.43 -7.81 0.61
CA VAL A 516 58.33 -9.21 0.14
C VAL A 516 57.28 -9.98 0.94
N THR A 517 57.35 -9.94 2.28
CA THR A 517 56.40 -10.67 3.14
C THR A 517 54.95 -10.24 2.88
N THR A 518 54.73 -8.93 2.71
CA THR A 518 53.39 -8.37 2.50
C THR A 518 52.87 -8.68 1.09
N LEU A 519 53.73 -8.60 0.07
CA LEU A 519 53.40 -8.92 -1.32
C LEU A 519 53.20 -10.42 -1.56
N GLU A 520 53.93 -11.29 -0.86
CA GLU A 520 53.65 -12.73 -0.83
C GLU A 520 52.24 -12.99 -0.27
N SER A 521 51.84 -12.28 0.79
CA SER A 521 50.47 -12.34 1.33
C SER A 521 49.45 -11.80 0.33
N ALA A 522 49.72 -10.69 -0.35
CA ALA A 522 48.86 -10.14 -1.40
C ALA A 522 48.63 -11.18 -2.51
N ASN A 523 49.70 -11.84 -2.96
CA ASN A 523 49.65 -12.88 -3.98
C ASN A 523 48.90 -14.13 -3.50
N GLN A 524 48.93 -14.48 -2.21
CA GLN A 524 48.11 -15.59 -1.70
C GLN A 524 46.61 -15.32 -1.82
N HIS A 525 46.20 -14.05 -1.69
CA HIS A 525 44.79 -13.66 -1.82
C HIS A 525 44.39 -13.40 -3.29
N MET A 526 45.34 -13.07 -4.16
CA MET A 526 45.11 -12.76 -5.58
C MET A 526 46.26 -13.35 -6.46
N PRO A 527 46.34 -14.69 -6.60
CA PRO A 527 47.53 -15.39 -7.12
C PRO A 527 47.85 -15.17 -8.60
N ASP A 528 46.91 -14.62 -9.38
CA ASP A 528 47.06 -14.38 -10.81
C ASP A 528 46.92 -12.89 -11.17
N ASN A 529 47.16 -11.99 -10.20
CA ASN A 529 47.18 -10.56 -10.48
C ASN A 529 48.57 -10.14 -10.99
N VAL A 530 48.62 -9.65 -12.23
CA VAL A 530 49.87 -9.25 -12.89
C VAL A 530 50.59 -8.13 -12.14
N GLU A 531 49.89 -7.13 -11.62
CA GLU A 531 50.50 -6.01 -10.90
C GLU A 531 51.16 -6.47 -9.59
N ILE A 532 50.49 -7.35 -8.84
CA ILE A 532 51.04 -7.94 -7.61
C ILE A 532 52.31 -8.75 -7.91
N LEU A 533 52.28 -9.59 -8.94
CA LEU A 533 53.45 -10.39 -9.35
C LEU A 533 54.62 -9.49 -9.79
N MET A 534 54.31 -8.37 -10.41
CA MET A 534 55.30 -7.38 -10.84
C MET A 534 55.96 -6.67 -9.64
N HIS A 535 55.15 -6.14 -8.72
CA HIS A 535 55.65 -5.54 -7.48
C HIS A 535 56.45 -6.55 -6.64
N LEU A 536 55.98 -7.80 -6.55
CA LEU A 536 56.65 -8.87 -5.81
C LEU A 536 58.01 -9.21 -6.41
N GLY A 537 58.11 -9.29 -7.75
CA GLY A 537 59.39 -9.51 -8.41
C GLY A 537 60.36 -8.34 -8.23
N ASP A 538 59.87 -7.09 -8.31
CA ASP A 538 60.69 -5.91 -8.02
C ASP A 538 61.22 -5.94 -6.57
N ALA A 539 60.37 -6.32 -5.61
CA ALA A 539 60.76 -6.49 -4.22
C ALA A 539 61.82 -7.59 -4.02
N TYR A 540 61.69 -8.74 -4.70
CA TYR A 540 62.69 -9.81 -4.66
C TYR A 540 64.04 -9.41 -5.21
N ILE A 541 64.09 -8.63 -6.31
CA ILE A 541 65.36 -8.11 -6.82
C ILE A 541 66.05 -7.24 -5.77
N LYS A 542 65.29 -6.36 -5.10
CA LYS A 542 65.85 -5.48 -4.06
C LYS A 542 66.19 -6.21 -2.77
N SER A 543 65.54 -7.34 -2.45
CA SER A 543 65.89 -8.19 -1.30
C SER A 543 67.09 -9.11 -1.56
N GLY A 544 67.49 -9.28 -2.83
CA GLY A 544 68.63 -10.12 -3.22
C GLY A 544 68.27 -11.53 -3.69
N ASP A 545 67.02 -11.76 -4.09
CA ASP A 545 66.48 -13.08 -4.49
C ASP A 545 66.06 -13.11 -5.98
N PRO A 546 66.99 -12.94 -6.94
CA PRO A 546 66.65 -12.79 -8.37
C PRO A 546 65.97 -14.03 -8.99
N GLU A 547 66.23 -15.23 -8.49
CA GLU A 547 65.57 -16.44 -8.97
C GLU A 547 64.07 -16.46 -8.62
N LYS A 548 63.70 -15.97 -7.43
CA LYS A 548 62.29 -15.81 -7.06
C LYS A 548 61.62 -14.71 -7.89
N ALA A 549 62.33 -13.61 -8.15
CA ALA A 549 61.84 -12.53 -9.01
C ALA A 549 61.51 -13.04 -10.42
N ARG A 550 62.44 -13.80 -11.04
CA ARG A 550 62.22 -14.40 -12.35
C ARG A 550 60.97 -15.30 -12.34
N HIS A 551 60.80 -16.14 -11.32
CA HIS A 551 59.67 -17.05 -11.26
C HIS A 551 58.31 -16.34 -11.24
N VAL A 552 58.16 -15.28 -10.44
CA VAL A 552 56.89 -14.52 -10.38
C VAL A 552 56.64 -13.71 -11.66
N TRP A 553 57.69 -13.21 -12.32
CA TRP A 553 57.55 -12.54 -13.61
C TRP A 553 57.24 -13.51 -14.77
N GLU A 554 57.76 -14.75 -14.74
CA GLU A 554 57.37 -15.80 -15.69
C GLU A 554 55.90 -16.19 -15.51
N GLN A 555 55.41 -16.24 -14.26
CA GLN A 555 53.99 -16.41 -13.98
C GLN A 555 53.18 -15.23 -14.54
N ALA A 556 53.62 -13.99 -14.29
CA ALA A 556 52.98 -12.79 -14.82
C ALA A 556 52.95 -12.79 -16.36
N GLN A 557 54.03 -13.23 -17.02
CA GLN A 557 54.11 -13.38 -18.47
C GLN A 557 53.14 -14.44 -18.98
N THR A 558 52.91 -15.52 -18.24
CA THR A 558 51.93 -16.55 -18.62
C THR A 558 50.52 -15.96 -18.66
N ILE A 559 50.21 -15.02 -17.76
CA ILE A 559 48.91 -14.34 -17.68
C ILE A 559 48.80 -13.22 -18.73
N ALA A 560 49.88 -12.46 -18.95
CA ALA A 560 49.95 -11.37 -19.92
C ALA A 560 51.16 -11.50 -20.86
N PRO A 561 51.09 -12.39 -21.89
CA PRO A 561 52.25 -12.74 -22.73
C PRO A 561 52.88 -11.58 -23.49
N ASP A 562 52.05 -10.59 -23.86
CA ASP A 562 52.44 -9.46 -24.70
C ASP A 562 52.79 -8.20 -23.89
N ASN A 563 52.78 -8.26 -22.56
CA ASN A 563 53.11 -7.10 -21.72
C ASN A 563 54.63 -6.80 -21.79
N GLN A 564 54.96 -5.66 -22.42
CA GLN A 564 56.35 -5.24 -22.62
C GLN A 564 57.11 -5.02 -21.32
N GLU A 565 56.45 -4.55 -20.27
CA GLU A 565 57.06 -4.27 -18.98
C GLU A 565 57.58 -5.55 -18.31
N ILE A 566 56.84 -6.65 -18.46
CA ILE A 566 57.24 -7.99 -17.98
C ILE A 566 58.43 -8.50 -18.79
N LEU A 567 58.35 -8.37 -20.12
CA LEU A 567 59.43 -8.78 -21.04
C LEU A 567 60.73 -8.02 -20.80
N GLU A 568 60.67 -6.76 -20.37
CA GLU A 568 61.83 -5.96 -20.01
C GLU A 568 62.42 -6.39 -18.67
N ARG A 569 61.59 -6.65 -17.65
CA ARG A 569 62.06 -7.15 -16.34
C ARG A 569 62.75 -8.51 -16.45
N LEU A 570 62.24 -9.43 -17.26
CA LEU A 570 62.85 -10.76 -17.47
C LEU A 570 64.22 -10.73 -18.17
N LYS A 571 64.61 -9.60 -18.77
CA LYS A 571 65.94 -9.41 -19.40
C LYS A 571 67.00 -8.86 -18.45
N GLN A 572 66.59 -8.25 -17.34
CA GLN A 572 67.46 -7.73 -16.29
C GLN A 572 67.97 -8.87 -15.41
#